data_AF-A0A7S0LD31-F1
#
_entry.id   AF-A0A7S0LD31-F1
#
_cell.length_a   1.000
_cell.length_b   1.000
_cell.length_c   1.000
_cell.angle_alpha   90.00
_cell.angle_beta   90.00
_cell.angle_gamma   90.00
#
_symmetry.space_group_name_H-M   'P 1'
#
loop_
_entity.id
_entity.type
_entity.pdbx_description
1 polymer ?
#
loop_
_entity_poly.entity_id
_entity_poly.type
_entity_poly.pdbx_seq_one_letter_code
_entity_poly.pdbx_strand_id
1 'polypeptide(L)'
;RGDVQSAAALEPLEAALLAAATAPVCGDGKCDPTETLDTCFADCPGVTTPAMCGEEPHSDPQGNAVVDGRGHKKESAAECCAACAVHAANPKNARKPCNSWVFCYMPICWSLDTGNKHTFGECWLKWQADAAHPLYGQRGKYSDEFRTKNWRAHKHNNLTVPTHVPWAGGVLGSTSPPGVTWETAADGSMRSSAGDILVDYRPWESREQNLKRGVKPEQMKF
;
A
#
# COMPACT_ATOMS: atom_id res chain seq x y z
N ARG A 1 -65.50 -8.41 25.97
CA ARG A 1 -64.69 -9.53 25.44
C ARG A 1 -64.89 -9.52 23.93
N GLY A 2 -63.84 -9.64 23.13
CA GLY A 2 -63.83 -9.18 21.74
C GLY A 2 -63.58 -7.67 21.70
N ASP A 3 -62.36 -7.15 21.89
CA ASP A 3 -61.10 -7.36 21.15
C ASP A 3 -61.12 -6.65 19.78
N VAL A 4 -60.59 -5.42 19.78
CA VAL A 4 -60.25 -4.64 18.59
C VAL A 4 -58.74 -4.60 18.50
N GLN A 5 -58.16 -5.39 17.61
CA GLN A 5 -56.75 -5.31 17.23
C GLN A 5 -56.63 -4.73 15.83
N SER A 6 -56.11 -3.50 15.76
CA SER A 6 -55.78 -2.82 14.51
C SER A 6 -54.33 -2.35 14.59
N ALA A 7 -53.41 -3.16 14.05
CA ALA A 7 -52.02 -2.80 13.75
C ALA A 7 -51.35 -3.93 12.96
N ALA A 8 -50.96 -3.66 11.71
CA ALA A 8 -49.85 -4.29 10.96
C ALA A 8 -49.89 -3.82 9.49
N ALA A 9 -49.85 -2.51 9.27
CA ALA A 9 -49.69 -1.97 7.92
C ALA A 9 -48.20 -1.94 7.58
N LEU A 10 -47.75 -2.95 6.83
CA LEU A 10 -46.64 -2.91 5.88
C LEU A 10 -45.39 -2.09 6.29
N GLU A 11 -44.34 -2.82 6.67
CA GLU A 11 -42.98 -2.31 6.96
C GLU A 11 -41.99 -2.21 5.74
N PRO A 12 -42.36 -2.19 4.43
CA PRO A 12 -41.35 -2.03 3.38
C PRO A 12 -40.79 -0.60 3.27
N LEU A 13 -41.33 0.38 4.01
CA LEU A 13 -40.76 1.74 4.04
C LEU A 13 -39.58 1.86 5.02
N GLU A 14 -39.59 1.13 6.14
CA GLU A 14 -38.43 1.05 7.04
C GLU A 14 -37.28 0.27 6.41
N ALA A 15 -37.58 -0.74 5.58
CA ALA A 15 -36.61 -1.39 4.70
C ALA A 15 -35.90 -0.43 3.72
N ALA A 16 -36.49 0.75 3.44
CA ALA A 16 -35.89 1.81 2.64
C ALA A 16 -35.20 2.92 3.47
N LEU A 17 -35.32 2.92 4.80
CA LEU A 17 -34.56 3.83 5.69
C LEU A 17 -33.32 3.17 6.33
N LEU A 18 -33.26 1.84 6.28
CA LEU A 18 -32.02 1.05 6.27
C LEU A 18 -31.02 1.46 5.15
N ALA A 19 -31.41 2.33 4.21
CA ALA A 19 -30.62 2.72 3.04
C ALA A 19 -29.45 3.71 3.28
N ALA A 20 -29.04 3.98 4.52
CA ALA A 20 -28.04 5.01 4.83
C ALA A 20 -26.95 4.65 5.86
N ALA A 21 -26.87 3.40 6.31
CA ALA A 21 -25.82 2.96 7.24
C ALA A 21 -24.48 2.55 6.55
N THR A 22 -24.34 2.82 5.24
CA THR A 22 -23.44 2.06 4.35
C THR A 22 -22.80 2.90 3.21
N ALA A 23 -22.42 4.16 3.47
CA ALA A 23 -21.73 5.01 2.47
C ALA A 23 -20.84 6.06 3.16
N PRO A 24 -19.66 5.65 3.65
CA PRO A 24 -18.44 5.81 2.86
C PRO A 24 -17.50 4.59 2.94
N VAL A 25 -16.72 4.31 1.89
CA VAL A 25 -15.77 3.18 1.86
C VAL A 25 -14.54 3.49 0.99
N CYS A 26 -13.47 3.93 1.63
CA CYS A 26 -12.11 3.52 1.33
C CYS A 26 -11.69 2.39 2.29
N GLY A 27 -10.44 2.30 2.78
CA GLY A 27 -9.95 1.21 3.66
C GLY A 27 -10.53 1.14 5.09
N ASP A 28 -11.84 1.34 5.23
CA ASP A 28 -12.50 2.19 6.22
C ASP A 28 -11.94 2.24 7.66
N GLY A 29 -10.95 3.12 7.83
CA GLY A 29 -10.33 3.48 9.09
C GLY A 29 -10.66 4.84 9.74
N LYS A 30 -11.36 5.85 9.19
CA LYS A 30 -12.08 6.08 7.91
C LYS A 30 -11.93 7.55 7.50
N CYS A 31 -12.60 7.98 6.42
CA CYS A 31 -13.09 9.37 6.34
C CYS A 31 -14.53 9.50 5.80
N ASP A 32 -15.34 10.31 6.48
CA ASP A 32 -16.75 10.46 6.17
C ASP A 32 -17.09 11.95 5.97
N PRO A 33 -17.99 12.38 5.03
CA PRO A 33 -18.67 11.64 3.97
C PRO A 33 -18.19 11.99 2.54
N THR A 34 -18.49 11.11 1.57
CA THR A 34 -17.97 11.12 0.18
C THR A 34 -16.44 11.21 0.14
N GLU A 35 -15.79 10.20 0.72
CA GLU A 35 -14.34 10.04 0.58
C GLU A 35 -13.91 9.65 -0.84
N THR A 36 -12.76 10.18 -1.21
CA THR A 36 -12.03 9.96 -2.44
C THR A 36 -10.53 10.09 -2.12
N LEU A 37 -9.66 9.81 -3.09
CA LEU A 37 -8.22 10.08 -2.97
C LEU A 37 -7.89 11.53 -2.57
N ASP A 38 -8.74 12.50 -2.94
CA ASP A 38 -8.54 13.92 -2.63
C ASP A 38 -9.13 14.32 -1.27
N THR A 39 -10.26 13.74 -0.85
CA THR A 39 -10.92 14.06 0.42
C THR A 39 -10.45 13.18 1.59
N CYS A 40 -9.89 12.00 1.32
CA CYS A 40 -9.29 11.12 2.32
C CYS A 40 -8.08 10.31 1.81
N PHE A 41 -6.95 10.99 1.64
CA PHE A 41 -5.69 10.32 1.30
C PHE A 41 -5.08 9.43 2.42
N ALA A 42 -5.74 9.30 3.57
CA ALA A 42 -5.29 8.42 4.67
C ALA A 42 -5.89 7.01 4.60
N ASP A 43 -7.01 6.89 3.88
CA ASP A 43 -7.82 5.68 3.80
C ASP A 43 -7.96 5.20 2.34
N CYS A 44 -8.02 6.14 1.39
CA CYS A 44 -8.14 5.86 -0.04
C CYS A 44 -6.78 5.55 -0.70
N PRO A 45 -6.70 4.52 -1.57
CA PRO A 45 -7.82 3.90 -2.30
C PRO A 45 -8.52 2.72 -1.62
N GLY A 46 -8.11 2.32 -0.41
CA GLY A 46 -8.51 1.03 0.17
C GLY A 46 -7.94 -0.17 -0.60
N VAL A 47 -8.31 -1.38 -0.19
CA VAL A 47 -7.91 -2.63 -0.89
C VAL A 47 -8.81 -2.82 -2.11
N THR A 48 -8.20 -2.93 -3.29
CA THR A 48 -8.85 -3.03 -4.60
C THR A 48 -8.61 -4.39 -5.29
N THR A 49 -7.80 -5.25 -4.68
CA THR A 49 -7.38 -6.55 -5.22
C THR A 49 -7.92 -7.73 -4.39
N PRO A 50 -7.96 -8.96 -4.95
CA PRO A 50 -8.32 -10.14 -4.19
C PRO A 50 -7.19 -10.56 -3.23
N ALA A 51 -7.54 -11.22 -2.12
CA ALA A 51 -6.66 -11.45 -0.97
C ALA A 51 -5.27 -12.08 -1.29
N MET A 52 -5.14 -12.92 -2.33
CA MET A 52 -3.83 -13.51 -2.68
C MET A 52 -2.79 -12.47 -3.14
N CYS A 53 -3.22 -11.26 -3.50
CA CYS A 53 -2.33 -10.16 -3.86
C CYS A 53 -1.57 -9.58 -2.66
N GLY A 54 -2.07 -9.80 -1.44
CA GLY A 54 -1.54 -9.23 -0.21
C GLY A 54 -1.43 -7.72 -0.27
N GLU A 55 -2.42 -7.04 -0.87
CA GLU A 55 -2.40 -5.60 -1.04
C GLU A 55 -2.44 -4.87 0.29
N GLU A 56 -1.65 -3.82 0.34
CA GLU A 56 -1.59 -2.89 1.43
C GLU A 56 -1.54 -1.47 0.84
N PRO A 57 -2.64 -0.70 0.96
CA PRO A 57 -2.64 0.71 0.62
C PRO A 57 -1.57 1.46 1.39
N HIS A 58 -1.03 2.52 0.79
CA HIS A 58 0.07 3.29 1.35
C HIS A 58 1.30 2.44 1.69
N SER A 59 1.77 1.62 0.75
CA SER A 59 2.98 0.84 0.95
C SER A 59 3.88 0.73 -0.29
N ASP A 60 5.19 0.73 -0.07
CA ASP A 60 6.21 0.39 -1.05
C ASP A 60 7.03 -0.82 -0.57
N PRO A 61 6.50 -2.05 -0.71
CA PRO A 61 7.27 -3.28 -0.58
C PRO A 61 8.54 -3.22 -1.43
N GLN A 62 9.67 -3.56 -0.84
CA GLN A 62 10.94 -3.62 -1.57
C GLN A 62 11.03 -4.87 -2.46
N GLY A 63 12.21 -5.05 -3.04
CA GLY A 63 12.57 -6.16 -3.90
C GLY A 63 13.42 -5.69 -5.06
N ASN A 64 14.15 -6.62 -5.67
CA ASN A 64 14.75 -6.37 -6.97
C ASN A 64 13.63 -6.17 -7.99
N ALA A 65 13.64 -5.07 -8.72
CA ALA A 65 12.76 -4.91 -9.88
C ALA A 65 13.08 -6.00 -10.91
N VAL A 66 12.11 -6.89 -11.14
CA VAL A 66 12.17 -7.92 -12.20
C VAL A 66 11.46 -7.43 -13.48
N VAL A 67 10.59 -6.41 -13.35
CA VAL A 67 10.11 -5.58 -14.46
C VAL A 67 10.12 -4.10 -14.04
N ASP A 68 10.66 -3.23 -14.89
CA ASP A 68 10.70 -1.77 -14.69
C ASP A 68 9.31 -1.15 -14.86
N GLY A 69 8.77 -0.58 -13.77
CA GLY A 69 7.42 -0.02 -13.74
C GLY A 69 7.23 1.21 -14.61
N ARG A 70 8.31 1.95 -14.97
CA ARG A 70 8.22 3.15 -15.81
C ARG A 70 7.67 2.83 -17.20
N GLY A 71 8.11 1.71 -17.78
CA GLY A 71 7.62 1.18 -19.06
C GLY A 71 6.48 0.18 -18.92
N HIS A 72 6.33 -0.46 -17.76
CA HIS A 72 5.29 -1.45 -17.50
C HIS A 72 4.07 -0.81 -16.82
N LYS A 73 3.14 -0.33 -17.66
CA LYS A 73 1.90 0.32 -17.23
C LYS A 73 0.73 -0.65 -17.07
N LYS A 74 -0.15 -0.36 -16.11
CA LYS A 74 -1.43 -1.03 -15.83
C LYS A 74 -2.52 -0.02 -15.49
N GLU A 75 -3.78 -0.40 -15.63
CA GLU A 75 -4.93 0.46 -15.33
C GLU A 75 -5.35 0.38 -13.85
N SER A 76 -4.96 -0.69 -13.15
CA SER A 76 -5.29 -0.90 -11.73
C SER A 76 -4.21 -1.68 -10.95
N ALA A 77 -4.28 -1.62 -9.62
CA ALA A 77 -3.50 -2.47 -8.73
C ALA A 77 -3.82 -3.96 -8.93
N ALA A 78 -5.08 -4.31 -9.23
CA ALA A 78 -5.50 -5.68 -9.53
C ALA A 78 -4.80 -6.25 -10.77
N GLU A 79 -4.69 -5.46 -11.84
CA GLU A 79 -3.89 -5.83 -13.00
C GLU A 79 -2.40 -5.93 -12.71
N CYS A 80 -1.87 -5.09 -11.81
CA CYS A 80 -0.47 -5.15 -11.41
C CYS A 80 -0.14 -6.42 -10.62
N CYS A 81 -0.99 -6.79 -9.66
CA CYS A 81 -0.93 -8.09 -8.98
C CYS A 81 -1.05 -9.25 -9.98
N ALA A 82 -2.01 -9.20 -10.92
CA ALA A 82 -2.18 -10.24 -11.93
C ALA A 82 -0.91 -10.39 -12.80
N ALA A 83 -0.27 -9.29 -13.19
CA ALA A 83 1.00 -9.29 -13.90
C ALA A 83 2.13 -9.89 -13.04
N CYS A 84 2.16 -9.64 -11.73
CA CYS A 84 3.09 -10.30 -10.81
C CYS A 84 2.86 -11.82 -10.78
N ALA A 85 1.62 -12.28 -10.63
CA ALA A 85 1.28 -13.70 -10.62
C ALA A 85 1.67 -14.41 -11.95
N VAL A 86 1.41 -13.78 -13.10
CA VAL A 86 1.84 -14.29 -14.42
C VAL A 86 3.37 -14.33 -14.54
N HIS A 87 4.08 -13.30 -14.05
CA HIS A 87 5.54 -13.29 -14.02
C HIS A 87 6.10 -14.39 -13.10
N ALA A 88 5.45 -14.66 -11.97
CA ALA A 88 5.83 -15.71 -11.03
C ALA A 88 5.64 -17.13 -11.60
N ALA A 89 4.53 -17.36 -12.30
CA ALA A 89 4.18 -18.65 -12.88
C ALA A 89 5.03 -19.04 -14.11
N ASN A 90 5.75 -18.10 -14.72
CA ASN A 90 6.58 -18.36 -15.90
C ASN A 90 7.88 -19.10 -15.52
N PRO A 91 8.14 -20.32 -16.02
CA PRO A 91 9.34 -21.09 -15.67
C PRO A 91 10.66 -20.38 -16.00
N LYS A 92 10.68 -19.46 -16.98
CA LYS A 92 11.87 -18.65 -17.31
C LYS A 92 12.32 -17.77 -16.14
N ASN A 93 11.40 -17.43 -15.23
CA ASN A 93 11.62 -16.52 -14.12
C ASN A 93 11.93 -17.25 -12.80
N ALA A 94 12.02 -18.58 -12.78
CA ALA A 94 12.11 -19.41 -11.57
C ALA A 94 13.24 -19.03 -10.58
N ARG A 95 14.29 -18.31 -11.03
CA ARG A 95 15.36 -17.79 -10.16
C ARG A 95 14.95 -16.55 -9.35
N LYS A 96 14.10 -15.69 -9.92
CA LYS A 96 13.55 -14.47 -9.31
C LYS A 96 12.10 -14.28 -9.79
N PRO A 97 11.16 -15.16 -9.37
CA PRO A 97 9.75 -15.00 -9.69
C PRO A 97 9.23 -13.70 -9.05
N CYS A 98 8.17 -13.09 -9.58
CA CYS A 98 7.61 -11.93 -8.90
C CYS A 98 6.93 -12.41 -7.62
N ASN A 99 7.15 -11.73 -6.49
CA ASN A 99 6.47 -12.01 -5.23
C ASN A 99 6.11 -10.75 -4.44
N SER A 100 6.60 -9.58 -4.84
CA SER A 100 6.07 -8.29 -4.41
C SER A 100 5.79 -7.41 -5.64
N TRP A 101 4.82 -6.51 -5.52
CA TRP A 101 4.44 -5.59 -6.60
C TRP A 101 4.06 -4.24 -6.02
N VAL A 102 4.20 -3.18 -6.82
CA VAL A 102 3.87 -1.80 -6.42
C VAL A 102 3.23 -1.05 -7.59
N PHE A 103 2.09 -0.42 -7.34
CA PHE A 103 1.26 0.28 -8.32
C PHE A 103 1.09 1.77 -7.97
N CYS A 104 1.33 2.65 -8.94
CA CYS A 104 1.04 4.08 -8.81
C CYS A 104 -0.42 4.39 -9.17
N TYR A 105 -1.28 4.57 -8.15
CA TYR A 105 -2.70 4.91 -8.33
C TYR A 105 -2.98 6.41 -8.46
N MET A 106 -2.03 7.28 -8.15
CA MET A 106 -2.17 8.74 -8.29
C MET A 106 -1.67 9.21 -9.67
N PRO A 107 -2.07 10.41 -10.15
CA PRO A 107 -1.48 11.04 -11.34
C PRO A 107 0.05 11.12 -11.29
N ILE A 108 0.59 11.39 -10.10
CA ILE A 108 2.02 11.36 -9.78
C ILE A 108 2.17 10.72 -8.41
N CYS A 109 3.08 9.75 -8.28
CA CYS A 109 3.43 9.12 -7.01
C CYS A 109 4.79 9.63 -6.51
N TRP A 110 4.84 10.12 -5.28
CA TRP A 110 6.08 10.54 -4.62
C TRP A 110 6.86 9.30 -4.12
N SER A 111 8.18 9.31 -4.29
CA SER A 111 9.08 8.29 -3.75
C SER A 111 10.35 8.96 -3.19
N LEU A 112 11.15 8.22 -2.42
CA LEU A 112 12.47 8.70 -1.98
C LEU A 112 13.52 8.74 -3.10
N ASP A 113 13.27 8.09 -4.24
CA ASP A 113 14.13 8.19 -5.41
C ASP A 113 13.95 9.56 -6.07
N THR A 114 14.85 10.49 -5.75
CA THR A 114 14.82 11.86 -6.28
C THR A 114 15.19 11.98 -7.76
N GLY A 115 15.49 10.87 -8.47
CA GLY A 115 15.86 10.89 -9.89
C GLY A 115 14.71 10.68 -10.87
N ASN A 116 13.56 10.16 -10.43
CA ASN A 116 12.47 9.73 -11.30
C ASN A 116 11.14 10.44 -11.00
N LYS A 117 10.37 10.76 -12.05
CA LYS A 117 8.98 11.23 -11.92
C LYS A 117 8.04 10.03 -12.11
N HIS A 118 7.55 9.47 -11.01
CA HIS A 118 6.61 8.35 -11.10
C HIS A 118 5.21 8.82 -11.47
N THR A 119 4.56 8.12 -12.38
CA THR A 119 3.28 8.54 -12.99
C THR A 119 2.23 7.44 -12.90
N PHE A 120 0.94 7.83 -12.97
CA PHE A 120 -0.19 6.90 -12.92
C PHE A 120 0.05 5.62 -13.75
N GLY A 121 -0.30 4.49 -13.15
CA GLY A 121 -0.24 3.18 -13.78
C GLY A 121 1.12 2.49 -13.74
N GLU A 122 2.19 3.10 -13.21
CA GLU A 122 3.48 2.38 -13.04
C GLU A 122 3.27 1.13 -12.20
N CYS A 123 3.55 -0.03 -12.78
CA CYS A 123 3.44 -1.33 -12.13
C CYS A 123 4.84 -1.97 -12.03
N TRP A 124 5.46 -1.80 -10.88
CA TRP A 124 6.75 -2.38 -10.57
C TRP A 124 6.57 -3.83 -10.11
N LEU A 125 7.07 -4.78 -10.89
CA LEU A 125 7.13 -6.19 -10.47
C LEU A 125 8.47 -6.42 -9.78
N LYS A 126 8.44 -6.96 -8.55
CA LYS A 126 9.60 -7.07 -7.67
C LYS A 126 9.76 -8.50 -7.12
N TRP A 127 10.99 -8.85 -6.77
CA TRP A 127 11.35 -10.10 -6.08
C TRP A 127 12.10 -9.81 -4.78
N GLN A 128 11.58 -10.38 -3.68
CA GLN A 128 12.23 -10.46 -2.37
C GLN A 128 12.68 -11.90 -2.09
N ALA A 129 13.81 -12.06 -1.40
CA ALA A 129 14.31 -13.38 -1.02
C ALA A 129 13.47 -14.09 0.05
N ASP A 130 12.82 -13.31 0.92
CA ASP A 130 11.93 -13.79 1.97
C ASP A 130 10.61 -13.00 1.92
N ALA A 131 9.61 -13.58 1.24
CA ALA A 131 8.27 -12.99 1.14
C ALA A 131 7.41 -13.21 2.40
N ALA A 132 7.85 -14.05 3.37
CA ALA A 132 7.19 -14.18 4.67
C ALA A 132 7.62 -13.07 5.63
N HIS A 133 8.83 -12.51 5.44
CA HIS A 133 9.33 -11.34 6.16
C HIS A 133 9.69 -10.20 5.20
N PRO A 134 8.69 -9.63 4.48
CA PRO A 134 8.94 -8.64 3.45
C PRO A 134 9.56 -7.36 4.02
N LEU A 135 10.52 -6.81 3.27
CA LEU A 135 11.06 -5.48 3.48
C LEU A 135 10.18 -4.44 2.78
N TYR A 136 10.15 -3.24 3.35
CA TYR A 136 9.46 -2.06 2.82
C TYR A 136 10.43 -0.88 2.77
N GLY A 137 10.34 -0.02 1.75
CA GLY A 137 11.08 1.23 1.71
C GLY A 137 10.32 2.33 2.45
N GLN A 138 9.00 2.28 2.36
CA GLN A 138 8.06 3.25 2.91
C GLN A 138 6.77 2.51 3.25
N ARG A 139 6.13 2.83 4.39
CA ARG A 139 4.89 2.18 4.83
C ARG A 139 4.01 3.13 5.65
N GLY A 140 2.72 3.19 5.29
CA GLY A 140 1.66 3.95 5.93
C GLY A 140 1.85 5.47 5.88
N LYS A 141 1.67 6.12 7.04
CA LYS A 141 1.79 7.56 7.23
C LYS A 141 3.27 7.98 7.25
N TYR A 142 3.58 9.18 6.77
CA TYR A 142 4.86 9.83 7.07
C TYR A 142 4.74 10.71 8.31
N SER A 143 5.65 10.49 9.27
CA SER A 143 5.84 11.41 10.40
C SER A 143 6.18 12.82 9.93
N ASP A 144 5.76 13.86 10.67
CA ASP A 144 6.04 15.25 10.28
C ASP A 144 7.53 15.59 10.28
N GLU A 145 8.34 14.89 11.09
CA GLU A 145 9.79 14.98 11.03
C GLU A 145 10.33 14.37 9.72
N PHE A 146 9.82 13.22 9.25
CA PHE A 146 10.18 12.66 7.94
C PHE A 146 9.81 13.63 6.81
N ARG A 147 8.59 14.18 6.84
CA ARG A 147 8.10 15.12 5.81
C ARG A 147 8.93 16.40 5.79
N THR A 148 9.30 16.91 6.96
CA THR A 148 10.21 18.04 7.12
C THR A 148 11.60 17.69 6.59
N LYS A 149 12.23 16.62 7.06
CA LYS A 149 13.57 16.20 6.63
C LYS A 149 13.68 16.02 5.11
N ASN A 150 12.62 15.52 4.48
CA ASN A 150 12.58 15.23 3.04
C ASN A 150 11.88 16.33 2.21
N TRP A 151 11.57 17.51 2.76
CA TRP A 151 10.78 18.54 2.04
C TRP A 151 11.38 18.99 0.69
N ARG A 152 12.71 18.85 0.53
CA ARG A 152 13.44 19.20 -0.70
C ARG A 152 13.52 18.07 -1.73
N ALA A 153 13.18 16.83 -1.36
CA ALA A 153 13.06 15.74 -2.31
C ALA A 153 12.02 16.13 -3.38
N HIS A 154 12.32 15.89 -4.66
CA HIS A 154 11.47 16.27 -5.79
C HIS A 154 11.11 17.76 -5.92
N LYS A 155 11.85 18.68 -5.28
CA LYS A 155 11.65 20.14 -5.46
C LYS A 155 11.66 20.58 -6.92
N HIS A 156 12.49 19.94 -7.76
CA HIS A 156 12.57 20.22 -9.20
C HIS A 156 11.33 19.78 -10.00
N ASN A 157 10.53 18.84 -9.46
CA ASN A 157 9.26 18.39 -10.04
C ASN A 157 8.05 19.14 -9.43
N ASN A 158 8.28 20.12 -8.55
CA ASN A 158 7.26 20.84 -7.79
C ASN A 158 6.34 19.91 -6.96
N LEU A 159 6.89 18.81 -6.45
CA LEU A 159 6.20 17.86 -5.57
C LEU A 159 6.64 18.09 -4.12
N THR A 160 5.68 18.02 -3.20
CA THR A 160 5.92 17.99 -1.75
C THR A 160 5.78 16.56 -1.23
N VAL A 161 6.31 16.29 -0.03
CA VAL A 161 6.13 14.99 0.63
C VAL A 161 4.65 14.87 1.06
N PRO A 162 3.90 13.87 0.56
CA PRO A 162 2.50 13.65 0.95
C PRO A 162 2.38 13.27 2.44
N THR A 163 1.15 13.11 2.93
CA THR A 163 0.89 12.65 4.31
C THR A 163 1.12 11.15 4.47
N HIS A 164 0.86 10.36 3.42
CA HIS A 164 1.01 8.90 3.39
C HIS A 164 1.82 8.48 2.15
N VAL A 165 2.32 7.25 2.14
CA VAL A 165 2.94 6.65 0.95
C VAL A 165 1.92 6.65 -0.21
N PRO A 166 2.24 7.17 -1.40
CA PRO A 166 1.29 7.28 -2.52
C PRO A 166 1.34 6.07 -3.46
N TRP A 167 1.41 4.87 -2.88
CA TRP A 167 1.59 3.63 -3.63
C TRP A 167 0.70 2.52 -3.05
N ALA A 168 0.09 1.72 -3.92
CA ALA A 168 -0.56 0.48 -3.53
C ALA A 168 0.47 -0.63 -3.74
N GLY A 169 0.96 -1.20 -2.65
CA GLY A 169 1.90 -2.30 -2.67
C GLY A 169 1.20 -3.62 -2.38
N GLY A 170 1.85 -4.73 -2.70
CA GLY A 170 1.44 -6.03 -2.16
C GLY A 170 2.52 -7.09 -2.22
N VAL A 171 2.35 -8.13 -1.41
CA VAL A 171 3.23 -9.31 -1.35
C VAL A 171 2.37 -10.56 -1.53
N LEU A 172 2.64 -11.32 -2.59
CA LEU A 172 1.78 -12.45 -2.99
C LEU A 172 1.70 -13.52 -1.89
N GLY A 173 0.48 -13.90 -1.54
CA GLY A 173 0.19 -14.88 -0.48
C GLY A 173 0.34 -14.37 0.95
N SER A 174 0.70 -13.10 1.15
CA SER A 174 0.67 -12.46 2.47
C SER A 174 -0.74 -11.97 2.82
N THR A 175 -1.02 -11.82 4.11
CA THR A 175 -2.24 -11.18 4.62
C THR A 175 -1.86 -10.00 5.50
N SER A 176 -2.14 -8.79 5.05
CA SER A 176 -2.07 -7.59 5.91
C SER A 176 -3.19 -7.67 6.96
N PRO A 177 -2.88 -7.61 8.27
CA PRO A 177 -3.91 -7.68 9.29
C PRO A 177 -4.83 -6.45 9.22
N PRO A 178 -6.17 -6.61 9.16
CA PRO A 178 -7.08 -5.48 9.07
C PRO A 178 -6.96 -4.59 10.30
N GLY A 179 -6.99 -3.27 10.10
CA GLY A 179 -6.86 -2.27 11.18
C GLY A 179 -5.45 -2.04 11.72
N VAL A 180 -4.41 -2.71 11.20
CA VAL A 180 -3.02 -2.38 11.53
C VAL A 180 -2.54 -1.23 10.66
N THR A 181 -2.26 -0.08 11.28
CA THR A 181 -1.70 1.11 10.63
C THR A 181 -0.19 1.14 10.80
N TRP A 182 0.49 1.85 9.90
CA TRP A 182 1.95 2.02 9.92
C TRP A 182 2.33 3.50 9.87
N GLU A 183 3.46 3.85 10.52
CA GLU A 183 4.10 5.16 10.35
C GLU A 183 5.59 5.01 10.02
N THR A 184 6.05 5.73 9.00
CA THR A 184 7.45 5.89 8.60
C THR A 184 8.08 7.09 9.33
N ALA A 185 9.05 6.81 10.20
CA ALA A 185 9.82 7.78 10.98
C ALA A 185 10.99 8.39 10.18
N ALA A 186 11.52 9.52 10.66
CA ALA A 186 12.57 10.29 9.99
C ALA A 186 13.91 9.54 9.78
N ASP A 187 14.16 8.46 10.52
CA ASP A 187 15.33 7.59 10.36
C ASP A 187 15.16 6.50 9.28
N GLY A 188 13.92 6.25 8.84
CA GLY A 188 13.52 5.14 7.97
C GLY A 188 12.97 3.92 8.73
N SER A 189 12.81 3.97 10.05
CA SER A 189 12.07 2.94 10.77
C SER A 189 10.57 3.07 10.48
N MET A 190 9.88 1.93 10.36
CA MET A 190 8.43 1.85 10.18
C MET A 190 7.83 1.12 11.37
N ARG A 191 6.80 1.69 11.98
CA ARG A 191 6.20 1.18 13.24
C ARG A 191 4.74 0.85 13.02
N SER A 192 4.29 -0.32 13.49
CA SER A 192 2.89 -0.73 13.40
C SER A 192 2.11 -0.32 14.65
N SER A 193 0.79 -0.13 14.52
CA SER A 193 -0.11 0.02 15.67
C SER A 193 -0.17 -1.22 16.58
N ALA A 194 0.27 -2.38 16.08
CA ALA A 194 0.40 -3.63 16.85
C ALA A 194 1.75 -3.75 17.61
N GLY A 195 2.68 -2.79 17.44
CA GLY A 195 3.97 -2.75 18.14
C GLY A 195 5.15 -3.32 17.35
N ASP A 196 4.95 -3.73 16.09
CA ASP A 196 6.03 -4.18 15.22
C ASP A 196 6.94 -3.01 14.81
N ILE A 197 8.21 -3.32 14.57
CA ILE A 197 9.18 -2.38 14.00
C ILE A 197 9.85 -3.06 12.81
N LEU A 198 9.71 -2.44 11.64
CA LEU A 198 10.51 -2.72 10.46
C LEU A 198 11.52 -1.60 10.25
N VAL A 199 12.60 -1.90 9.54
CA VAL A 199 13.62 -0.91 9.17
C VAL A 199 13.83 -0.92 7.68
N ASP A 200 13.83 0.27 7.09
CA ASP A 200 14.13 0.52 5.68
C ASP A 200 15.47 -0.12 5.29
N TYR A 201 15.42 -1.10 4.39
CA TYR A 201 16.61 -1.65 3.76
C TYR A 201 17.05 -0.73 2.62
N ARG A 202 18.35 -0.45 2.55
CA ARG A 202 18.89 0.49 1.58
C ARG A 202 19.85 -0.23 0.64
N PRO A 203 19.44 -0.51 -0.62
CA PRO A 203 20.29 -1.20 -1.58
C PRO A 203 21.54 -0.41 -2.00
N TRP A 204 21.60 0.89 -1.67
CA TRP A 204 22.79 1.75 -1.84
C TRP A 204 23.68 1.86 -0.58
N GLU A 205 23.25 1.32 0.56
CA GLU A 205 24.08 1.21 1.76
C GLU A 205 24.76 -0.17 1.81
N SER A 206 25.97 -0.24 2.39
CA SER A 206 26.68 -1.51 2.54
C SER A 206 25.93 -2.51 3.45
N ARG A 207 26.33 -3.78 3.37
CA ARG A 207 25.80 -4.83 4.27
C ARG A 207 25.98 -4.46 5.75
N GLU A 208 27.14 -3.91 6.12
CA GLU A 208 27.42 -3.50 7.51
C GLU A 208 26.50 -2.36 7.97
N GLN A 209 26.27 -1.35 7.12
CA GLN A 209 25.36 -0.25 7.42
C GLN A 209 23.90 -0.73 7.61
N ASN A 210 23.42 -1.62 6.73
CA ASN A 210 22.10 -2.22 6.86
C ASN A 210 21.98 -3.13 8.11
N LEU A 211 23.01 -3.90 8.45
CA LEU A 211 23.05 -4.70 9.69
C LEU A 211 23.00 -3.80 10.93
N LYS A 212 23.77 -2.70 10.94
CA LYS A 212 23.77 -1.71 12.03
C LYS A 212 22.41 -1.00 12.18
N ARG A 213 21.66 -0.87 11.08
CA ARG A 213 20.27 -0.35 11.06
C ARG A 213 19.25 -1.36 11.61
N GLY A 214 19.60 -2.64 11.71
CA GLY A 214 18.74 -3.71 12.22
C GLY A 214 18.06 -4.56 11.14
N VAL A 215 18.39 -4.39 9.86
CA VAL A 215 17.91 -5.27 8.79
C VAL A 215 18.50 -6.67 9.01
N LYS A 216 17.71 -7.74 8.87
CA LYS A 216 18.19 -9.09 9.15
C LYS A 216 19.05 -9.64 8.00
N PRO A 217 20.12 -10.42 8.27
CA PRO A 217 21.02 -10.97 7.24
C PRO A 217 20.33 -11.75 6.12
N GLU A 218 19.27 -12.47 6.44
CA GLU A 218 18.48 -13.28 5.53
C GLU A 218 17.66 -12.45 4.52
N GLN A 219 17.26 -11.24 4.91
CA GLN A 219 16.49 -10.31 4.07
C GLN A 219 17.39 -9.56 3.06
N MET A 220 18.72 -9.56 3.23
CA MET A 220 19.68 -8.85 2.36
C MET A 220 20.07 -9.61 1.08
N LYS A 221 19.41 -10.73 0.76
CA LYS A 221 19.80 -11.66 -0.31
C LYS A 221 19.25 -11.23 -1.67
N PHE A 222 19.64 -10.05 -2.14
CA PHE A 222 19.22 -9.50 -3.44
C PHE A 222 20.10 -9.99 -4.60
#